data_AF-A0A2E9ZIR4-F1
#
_entry.id   AF-A0A2E9ZIR4-F1
#
_cell.length_a   1.000
_cell.length_b   1.000
_cell.length_c   1.000
_cell.angle_alpha   90.00
_cell.angle_beta   90.00
_cell.angle_gamma   90.00
#
_symmetry.space_group_name_H-M   'P 1'
#
loop_
_entity.id
_entity.type
_entity.pdbx_description
1 polymer ?
#
loop_
_entity_poly.entity_id
_entity_poly.type
_entity_poly.pdbx_seq_one_letter_code
_entity_poly.pdbx_strand_id
1 'polypeptide(L)' 'MTIRLDDASAVGPFNLSSADTVFVSALVSFTGTANPGSGDYRVVSDSFVHKGQHAVIDLVLSERVP' A
#
# COMPACT_ATOMS: atom_id res chain seq x y z
N MET A 1 7.97 -0.80 13.67
CA MET A 1 8.33 0.21 12.66
C MET A 1 7.05 0.86 12.20
N THR A 2 6.99 2.18 12.15
CA THR A 2 5.80 2.93 11.72
C THR A 2 6.12 3.61 10.40
N ILE A 3 5.34 3.33 9.37
CA ILE A 3 5.41 4.03 8.08
C ILE A 3 4.33 5.11 8.11
N ARG A 4 4.71 6.36 7.86
CA ARG A 4 3.77 7.48 7.72
C ARG A 4 3.71 7.87 6.25
N LEU A 5 2.50 7.90 5.70
CA LEU A 5 2.21 8.42 4.38
C LEU A 5 1.33 9.66 4.54
N ASP A 6 1.69 10.75 3.90
CA ASP A 6 0.93 12.00 3.83
C ASP A 6 1.05 12.62 2.44
N ASP A 7 0.49 13.81 2.24
CA ASP A 7 0.44 14.45 0.93
C ASP A 7 1.83 14.70 0.31
N ALA A 8 2.89 14.77 1.11
CA ALA A 8 4.27 14.87 0.61
C ALA A 8 4.78 13.55 0.02
N SER A 9 4.12 12.43 0.32
CA SER A 9 4.41 11.09 -0.20
C SER A 9 3.65 10.77 -1.50
N ALA A 10 2.77 11.67 -1.95
CA ALA A 10 1.96 11.45 -3.14
C ALA A 10 2.83 11.37 -4.41
N VAL A 11 2.51 10.40 -5.26
CA VAL A 11 3.12 10.25 -6.59
C VAL A 11 2.08 10.65 -7.63
N GLY A 12 2.34 11.75 -8.35
CA GLY A 12 1.40 12.32 -9.31
C GLY A 12 0.74 13.61 -8.80
N PRO A 13 -0.34 14.08 -9.46
CA PRO A 13 -0.86 15.43 -9.23
C PRO A 13 -1.87 15.53 -8.07
N PHE A 14 -2.19 14.43 -7.37
CA PHE A 14 -3.26 14.39 -6.37
C PHE A 14 -2.73 14.10 -4.97
N ASN A 15 -3.29 14.78 -3.98
CA ASN A 15 -2.98 14.58 -2.56
C ASN A 15 -3.60 13.29 -2.02
N LEU A 16 -2.89 12.59 -1.12
CA LEU A 16 -3.43 11.38 -0.46
C LEU A 16 -4.68 11.72 0.37
N SER A 17 -4.72 12.91 0.97
CA SER A 17 -5.85 13.43 1.75
C SER A 17 -7.12 13.66 0.93
N SER A 18 -7.03 13.70 -0.40
CA SER A 18 -8.20 13.87 -1.28
C SER A 18 -8.94 12.56 -1.60
N ALA A 19 -8.40 11.40 -1.18
CA ALA A 19 -8.98 10.11 -1.47
C ALA A 19 -10.12 9.75 -0.51
N ASP A 20 -11.33 9.56 -1.03
CA ASP A 20 -12.47 9.10 -0.23
C ASP A 20 -12.28 7.67 0.29
N THR A 21 -11.65 6.82 -0.53
CA THR A 21 -11.38 5.42 -0.25
C THR A 21 -9.93 5.11 -0.61
N VAL A 22 -9.28 4.35 0.24
CA VAL A 22 -7.87 3.98 0.12
C VAL A 22 -7.71 2.47 0.26
N PHE A 23 -6.66 1.93 -0.35
CA PHE A 23 -6.19 0.57 -0.09
C PHE A 23 -4.67 0.62 0.10
N VAL A 24 -4.13 -0.36 0.82
CA VAL A 24 -2.68 -0.46 1.06
C VAL A 24 -2.19 -1.77 0.44
N SER A 25 -1.06 -1.70 -0.27
CA SER A 25 -0.36 -2.89 -0.73
C SER A 25 1.07 -2.93 -0.20
N ALA A 26 1.52 -4.09 0.24
CA ALA A 26 2.91 -4.36 0.57
C ALA A 26 3.50 -5.30 -0.49
N LEU A 27 4.74 -5.01 -0.90
CA LEU A 27 5.50 -5.79 -1.88
C LEU A 27 6.90 -6.08 -1.32
N VAL A 28 7.30 -7.34 -1.36
CA VAL A 28 8.71 -7.74 -1.23
C VAL A 28 9.19 -8.15 -2.62
N SER A 29 9.98 -7.28 -3.23
CA SER A 29 10.52 -7.49 -4.56
C SER A 29 11.92 -8.10 -4.50
N PHE A 30 12.14 -9.18 -5.25
CA PHE A 30 13.46 -9.80 -5.38
C PHE A 30 14.38 -9.05 -6.35
N THR A 31 13.81 -8.25 -7.25
CA THR A 31 14.53 -7.42 -8.23
C THR A 31 14.72 -5.98 -7.77
N GLY A 32 14.14 -5.59 -6.63
CA GLY A 32 14.24 -4.24 -6.08
C GLY A 32 13.36 -3.21 -6.78
N THR A 33 12.32 -3.63 -7.49
CA THR A 33 11.39 -2.73 -8.21
C THR A 33 10.07 -2.57 -7.48
N ALA A 34 9.43 -1.40 -7.65
CA ALA A 34 8.10 -1.14 -7.08
C ALA A 34 6.96 -1.84 -7.84
N ASN A 35 7.21 -2.23 -9.10
CA ASN A 35 6.28 -3.04 -9.87
C ASN A 35 6.43 -4.52 -9.45
N PRO A 36 5.33 -5.22 -9.13
CA PRO A 36 5.38 -6.64 -8.80
C PRO A 36 5.84 -7.48 -9.99
N GLY A 37 6.78 -8.40 -9.75
CA GLY A 37 7.20 -9.43 -10.70
C GLY A 37 6.82 -10.84 -10.24
N SER A 38 6.89 -11.81 -11.16
CA SER A 38 6.70 -13.23 -10.83
C SER A 38 7.69 -13.66 -9.74
N GLY A 39 7.20 -14.37 -8.74
CA GLY A 39 7.98 -14.84 -7.59
C GLY A 39 8.07 -13.86 -6.42
N ASP A 40 7.74 -12.58 -6.60
CA ASP A 40 7.65 -11.59 -5.51
C ASP A 40 6.53 -11.96 -4.53
N TYR A 41 6.58 -11.43 -3.30
CA TYR A 41 5.44 -11.53 -2.39
C TYR A 41 4.65 -10.22 -2.43
N ARG A 42 3.32 -10.32 -2.58
CA ARG A 42 2.44 -9.16 -2.55
C ARG A 42 1.18 -9.47 -1.76
N VAL A 43 0.74 -8.50 -0.98
CA VAL A 43 -0.58 -8.48 -0.35
C VAL A 43 -1.21 -7.11 -0.58
N VAL A 44 -2.52 -7.10 -0.79
CA VAL A 44 -3.33 -5.88 -0.99
C VAL A 44 -4.48 -5.96 0.00
N SER A 45 -4.69 -4.91 0.78
CA SER A 45 -5.84 -4.82 1.68
C SER A 45 -7.14 -4.67 0.90
N ASP A 46 -8.26 -4.92 1.58
CA ASP A 46 -9.52 -4.36 1.13
C ASP A 46 -9.46 -2.82 1.13
N SER A 47 -10.28 -2.23 0.28
CA SER A 47 -10.52 -0.79 0.27
C SER A 47 -11.25 -0.35 1.53
N PHE A 48 -10.83 0.75 2.14
CA PHE A 48 -11.44 1.31 3.34
C PHE A 48 -11.54 2.84 3.27
N VAL A 49 -12.48 3.38 4.03
CA VAL A 49 -12.70 4.82 4.14
C VAL A 49 -11.99 5.32 5.39
N HIS A 50 -10.94 6.14 5.23
CA HIS A 50 -10.12 6.58 6.35
C HIS A 50 -10.76 7.74 7.15
N LYS A 51 -11.55 8.62 6.52
CA LYS A 51 -12.27 9.74 7.18
C LYS A 51 -11.41 10.61 8.11
N GLY A 52 -10.11 10.71 7.86
CA GLY A 52 -9.14 11.39 8.73
C GLY A 52 -8.89 10.71 10.09
N GLN A 53 -9.38 9.49 10.28
CA GLN A 53 -9.22 8.69 11.49
C GLN A 53 -8.06 7.69 11.34
N HIS A 54 -7.49 7.31 12.49
CA HIS A 54 -6.49 6.26 12.55
C HIS A 54 -7.12 4.90 12.24
N ALA A 55 -6.56 4.17 11.28
CA ALA A 55 -6.97 2.82 10.91
C ALA A 55 -5.81 1.84 11.12
N VAL A 56 -6.12 0.64 11.62
CA VAL A 56 -5.17 -0.47 11.73
C VAL A 56 -5.49 -1.48 10.63
N ILE A 57 -4.49 -1.87 9.85
CA ILE A 57 -4.63 -2.79 8.71
C ILE A 57 -3.57 -3.88 8.86
N ASP A 58 -4.03 -5.11 9.02
CA ASP A 58 -3.14 -6.27 9.08
C ASP A 58 -2.86 -6.80 7.67
N LEU A 59 -1.58 -6.86 7.31
CA LEU A 59 -1.12 -7.33 6.00
C LEU A 59 -0.16 -8.51 6.19
N VAL A 60 -0.52 -9.69 5.67
CA VAL A 60 0.30 -10.91 5.75
C VAL A 60 0.80 -11.27 4.35
N LEU A 61 2.11 -11.21 4.15
CA LEU A 61 2.79 -11.64 2.93
C LEU A 61 3.05 -13.15 3.00
N SER A 62 2.20 -13.95 2.36
CA SER A 62 2.30 -15.42 2.37
C SER A 62 2.33 -16.03 0.97
N GLU A 63 1.67 -15.40 0.00
CA GLU A 63 1.58 -15.88 -1.37
C GLU A 63 2.57 -15.16 -2.30
N ARG A 64 3.06 -15.91 -3.29
CA ARG A 64 3.89 -15.37 -4.36
C ARG A 64 3.05 -14.96 -5.55
N VAL A 65 3.45 -13.87 -6.19
CA VAL A 65 2.93 -13.45 -7.49
C VAL A 65 3.24 -14.55 -8.52
N PRO A 66 2.26 -14.99 -9.33
CA PRO A 66 2.46 -15.98 -10.38
C PRO A 66 3.53 -15.58 -11.40
#